data_AF-A0A1Q5G3I0-F1
#
_entry.id   AF-A0A1Q5G3I0-F1
#
_cell.length_a   1.000
_cell.length_b   1.000
_cell.length_c   1.000
_cell.angle_alpha   90.00
_cell.angle_beta   90.00
_cell.angle_gamma   90.00
#
_symmetry.space_group_name_H-M   'P 1'
#
loop_
_entity.id
_entity.type
_entity.pdbx_description
1 polymer ?
#
loop_
_entity_poly.entity_id
_entity_poly.type
_entity_poly.pdbx_seq_one_letter_code
_entity_poly.pdbx_strand_id
1 'polypeptide(L)'
;MKVSTAVLAAGASIAAVGVAQLVQRSRQHKQRNDLALSFIQIEWLSRASSDEKEAAYWAPEGVEPEKYQPMLSGNRMFCQLSLRFRLGLVTDRQLGLYADKLMEGSAARAYWARFGEHRAAEALGNETDERFTRVMNEAFTRATMVA
;
A
#
# COMPACT_ATOMS: atom_id res chain seq x y z
N MET A 1 31.04 41.43 -20.29
CA MET A 1 30.56 40.07 -20.64
C MET A 1 30.75 39.04 -19.52
N LYS A 2 31.97 38.84 -18.97
CA LYS A 2 32.24 37.77 -17.97
C LYS A 2 31.40 37.83 -16.68
N VAL A 3 31.17 39.03 -16.15
CA VAL A 3 30.40 39.23 -14.90
C VAL A 3 28.92 38.87 -15.08
N SER A 4 28.31 39.27 -16.20
CA SER A 4 26.90 38.96 -16.50
C SER A 4 26.65 37.45 -16.64
N THR A 5 27.57 36.72 -17.27
CA THR A 5 27.49 35.26 -17.38
C THR A 5 27.62 34.57 -16.02
N ALA A 6 28.52 35.06 -15.16
CA ALA A 6 28.70 34.51 -13.81
C ALA A 6 27.47 34.73 -12.93
N VAL A 7 26.84 35.91 -13.00
CA VAL A 7 25.60 36.21 -12.25
C VAL A 7 24.44 35.34 -12.73
N LEU A 8 24.29 35.14 -14.04
CA LEU A 8 23.28 34.25 -14.61
C LEU A 8 23.51 32.79 -14.20
N ALA A 9 24.75 32.31 -14.24
CA ALA A 9 25.10 30.95 -13.82
C ALA A 9 24.83 30.72 -12.32
N ALA A 10 25.13 31.71 -11.47
CA ALA A 10 24.84 31.67 -10.05
C ALA A 10 23.32 31.66 -9.79
N GLY A 11 22.56 32.54 -10.47
CA GLY A 11 21.11 32.58 -10.36
C GLY A 11 20.44 31.28 -10.80
N ALA A 12 20.88 30.70 -11.93
CA ALA A 12 20.37 29.41 -12.41
C ALA A 12 20.68 28.27 -11.44
N SER A 13 21.88 28.24 -10.86
CA SER A 13 22.27 27.23 -9.87
C SER A 13 21.41 27.32 -8.59
N ILE A 14 21.18 28.53 -8.08
CA ILE A 14 20.33 28.74 -6.89
C ILE A 14 18.89 28.30 -7.17
N ALA A 15 18.33 28.67 -8.33
CA ALA A 15 17.00 28.25 -8.73
C ALA A 15 16.89 26.71 -8.84
N ALA A 16 17.87 26.05 -9.45
CA ALA A 16 17.91 24.61 -9.58
C ALA A 16 17.93 23.90 -8.22
N VAL A 17 18.77 24.37 -7.29
CA VAL A 17 18.83 23.84 -5.91
C VAL A 17 17.51 24.07 -5.17
N GLY A 18 16.93 25.27 -5.30
CA GLY A 18 15.63 25.59 -4.68
C GLY A 18 14.50 24.67 -5.17
N VAL A 19 14.42 24.43 -6.48
CA VAL A 19 13.45 23.50 -7.07
C VAL A 19 13.69 22.07 -6.58
N ALA A 20 14.95 21.61 -6.58
CA ALA A 20 15.30 20.27 -6.10
C ALA A 20 14.90 20.07 -4.62
N GLN A 21 15.15 21.06 -3.77
CA GLN A 21 14.75 21.03 -2.36
C GLN A 21 13.23 21.00 -2.18
N LEU A 22 12.48 21.78 -2.96
CA LEU A 22 11.02 21.77 -2.89
C LEU A 22 10.45 20.41 -3.30
N VAL A 23 10.96 19.83 -4.39
CA VAL A 23 10.57 18.48 -4.84
C VAL A 23 10.90 17.45 -3.76
N GLN A 24 12.09 17.52 -3.17
CA GLN A 24 12.49 16.59 -2.10
C GLN A 24 11.59 16.72 -0.87
N ARG A 25 11.30 17.94 -0.42
CA ARG A 25 10.39 18.18 0.72
C ARG A 25 8.99 17.68 0.43
N SER A 26 8.45 17.96 -0.75
CA SER A 26 7.13 17.48 -1.16
C SER A 26 7.06 15.95 -1.12
N ARG A 27 8.07 15.26 -1.65
CA ARG A 27 8.18 13.79 -1.57
C ARG A 27 8.24 13.30 -0.12
N GLN A 28 9.07 13.92 0.72
CA GLN A 28 9.18 13.56 2.14
C GLN A 28 7.87 13.79 2.91
N HIS A 29 7.14 14.87 2.62
CA HIS A 29 5.83 15.13 3.22
C HIS A 29 4.82 14.05 2.82
N LYS A 30 4.76 13.69 1.53
CA LYS A 30 3.90 12.60 1.06
C LYS A 30 4.24 11.28 1.76
N GLN A 31 5.52 10.91 1.81
CA GLN A 31 5.98 9.68 2.48
C GLN A 31 5.62 9.66 3.97
N ARG A 32 5.73 10.80 4.67
CA ARG A 32 5.34 10.91 6.08
C ARG A 32 3.84 10.72 6.28
N ASN A 33 3.02 11.31 5.42
CA ASN A 33 1.56 11.13 5.47
C ASN A 33 1.19 9.68 5.18
N ASP A 34 1.78 9.08 4.14
CA ASP A 34 1.57 7.67 3.79
C ASP A 34 1.93 6.75 4.97
N LEU A 35 3.07 7.00 5.61
CA LEU A 35 3.51 6.24 6.78
C LEU A 35 2.55 6.40 7.95
N ALA A 36 2.15 7.63 8.28
CA ALA A 36 1.25 7.92 9.41
C ALA A 36 -0.13 7.27 9.22
N LEU A 37 -0.74 7.42 8.03
CA LEU A 37 -2.03 6.81 7.72
C LEU A 37 -1.95 5.28 7.73
N SER A 38 -0.89 4.71 7.16
CA SER A 38 -0.72 3.26 7.17
C SER A 38 -0.44 2.70 8.58
N PHE A 39 0.22 3.43 9.47
CA PHE A 39 0.34 3.03 10.87
C PHE A 39 -1.03 2.96 11.56
N ILE A 40 -1.87 3.98 11.40
CA ILE A 40 -3.23 4.00 11.96
C ILE A 40 -4.02 2.78 11.45
N GLN A 41 -3.96 2.52 10.14
CA GLN A 41 -4.66 1.41 9.52
C GLN A 41 -4.16 0.05 10.01
N ILE A 42 -2.84 -0.17 10.05
CA ILE A 42 -2.24 -1.44 10.52
C ILE A 42 -2.53 -1.67 12.00
N GLU A 43 -2.51 -0.61 12.81
CA GLU A 43 -2.82 -0.69 14.24
C GLU A 43 -4.30 -1.04 14.47
N TRP A 44 -5.21 -0.38 13.76
CA TRP A 44 -6.62 -0.75 13.81
C TRP A 44 -6.85 -2.20 13.36
N LEU A 45 -6.27 -2.62 12.23
CA LEU A 45 -6.39 -3.99 11.75
C LEU A 45 -5.81 -5.01 12.74
N SER A 46 -4.72 -4.67 13.44
CA SER A 46 -4.14 -5.52 14.50
C SER A 46 -5.10 -5.72 15.67
N ARG A 47 -5.79 -4.66 16.09
CA ARG A 47 -6.78 -4.73 17.18
C ARG A 47 -8.02 -5.49 16.73
N ALA A 48 -8.59 -5.11 15.58
CA ALA A 48 -9.79 -5.74 15.05
C ALA A 48 -9.60 -7.21 14.66
N SER A 49 -8.37 -7.63 14.31
CA SER A 49 -8.07 -9.05 14.08
C SER A 49 -7.86 -9.87 15.35
N SER A 50 -7.76 -9.24 16.52
CA SER A 50 -7.38 -9.89 17.78
C SER A 50 -8.41 -9.72 18.90
N ASP A 51 -9.34 -8.77 18.77
CA ASP A 51 -10.45 -8.52 19.69
C ASP A 51 -11.78 -8.82 18.98
N GLU A 52 -12.55 -9.76 19.52
CA GLU A 52 -13.82 -10.22 18.96
C GLU A 52 -14.90 -9.13 19.02
N LYS A 53 -14.89 -8.30 20.07
CA LYS A 53 -15.85 -7.19 20.19
C LYS A 53 -15.58 -6.13 19.15
N GLU A 54 -14.30 -5.79 18.94
CA GLU A 54 -13.91 -4.86 17.88
C GLU A 54 -14.29 -5.43 16.50
N ALA A 55 -14.03 -6.71 16.25
CA ALA A 55 -14.43 -7.36 15.01
C ALA A 55 -15.95 -7.32 14.81
N ALA A 56 -16.75 -7.54 15.85
CA ALA A 56 -18.20 -7.54 15.79
C ALA A 56 -18.80 -6.19 15.39
N TYR A 57 -18.21 -5.07 15.80
CA TYR A 57 -18.69 -3.74 15.39
C TYR A 57 -18.53 -3.48 13.89
N TRP A 58 -17.55 -4.11 13.26
CA TRP A 58 -17.17 -3.84 11.87
C TRP A 58 -17.44 -5.00 10.91
N ALA A 59 -17.95 -6.12 11.43
CA ALA A 59 -18.26 -7.28 10.62
C ALA A 59 -19.37 -6.92 9.61
N PRO A 60 -19.19 -7.23 8.32
CA PRO A 60 -20.25 -7.06 7.35
C PRO A 60 -21.49 -7.86 7.77
N GLU A 61 -22.67 -7.39 7.37
CA GLU A 61 -23.93 -8.10 7.64
C GLU A 61 -23.84 -9.57 7.19
N GLY A 62 -24.24 -10.48 8.08
CA GLY A 62 -24.21 -11.92 7.86
C GLY A 62 -22.81 -12.57 7.95
N VAL A 63 -21.78 -11.85 8.41
CA VAL A 63 -20.45 -12.42 8.68
C VAL A 63 -20.22 -12.46 10.19
N GLU A 64 -20.03 -13.66 10.72
CA GLU A 64 -19.67 -13.83 12.13
C GLU A 64 -18.27 -13.24 12.43
N PRO A 65 -18.07 -12.59 13.59
CA PRO A 65 -16.79 -11.95 13.94
C PRO A 65 -15.59 -12.88 13.81
N GLU A 66 -15.73 -14.15 14.18
CA GLU A 66 -14.66 -15.16 14.14
C GLU A 66 -14.27 -15.55 12.71
N LYS A 67 -15.18 -15.38 11.75
CA LYS A 67 -14.87 -15.54 10.31
C LYS A 67 -14.27 -14.27 9.73
N TYR A 68 -14.61 -13.11 10.29
CA TYR A 68 -14.11 -11.82 9.83
C TYR A 68 -12.67 -11.55 10.30
N GLN A 69 -12.32 -11.91 11.54
CA GLN A 69 -11.00 -11.68 12.12
C GLN A 69 -9.83 -12.23 11.27
N PRO A 70 -9.86 -13.49 10.76
CA PRO A 70 -8.83 -13.97 9.85
C PRO A 70 -8.73 -13.13 8.57
N MET A 71 -9.84 -12.64 8.03
CA MET A 71 -9.81 -11.76 6.86
C MET A 71 -9.15 -10.41 7.19
N LEU A 72 -9.38 -9.85 8.37
CA LEU A 72 -8.71 -8.64 8.84
C LEU A 72 -7.21 -8.85 9.04
N SER A 73 -6.81 -10.02 9.55
CA SER A 73 -5.39 -10.42 9.62
C SER A 73 -4.76 -10.51 8.23
N GLY A 74 -5.48 -11.09 7.25
CA GLY A 74 -5.09 -11.06 5.84
C GLY A 74 -4.94 -9.63 5.30
N ASN A 75 -5.93 -8.77 5.54
CA ASN A 75 -5.91 -7.37 5.13
C ASN A 75 -4.69 -6.62 5.69
N ARG A 76 -4.35 -6.86 6.95
CA ARG A 76 -3.18 -6.25 7.60
C ARG A 76 -1.90 -6.52 6.81
N MET A 77 -1.72 -7.75 6.34
CA MET A 77 -0.56 -8.13 5.53
C MET A 77 -0.55 -7.43 4.16
N PHE A 78 -1.71 -7.31 3.49
CA PHE A 78 -1.82 -6.55 2.24
C PHE A 78 -1.53 -5.06 2.43
N CYS A 79 -2.01 -4.46 3.52
CA CYS A 79 -1.74 -3.05 3.84
C CYS A 79 -0.25 -2.81 4.11
N GLN A 80 0.39 -3.70 4.88
CA GLN A 80 1.83 -3.63 5.12
C GLN A 80 2.63 -3.77 3.82
N LEU A 81 2.28 -4.73 2.96
CA LEU A 81 2.98 -4.93 1.68
C LEU A 81 2.76 -3.75 0.71
N SER A 82 1.54 -3.22 0.63
CA SER A 82 1.22 -2.04 -0.19
C SER A 82 2.01 -0.81 0.27
N LEU A 83 2.13 -0.57 1.57
CA LEU A 83 2.98 0.52 2.08
C LEU A 83 4.43 0.36 1.62
N ARG A 84 5.00 -0.84 1.80
CA ARG A 84 6.40 -1.10 1.37
C ARG A 84 6.57 -0.87 -0.13
N PHE A 85 5.57 -1.23 -0.93
CA PHE A 85 5.57 -0.99 -2.37
C PHE A 85 5.48 0.50 -2.73
N ARG A 86 4.52 1.24 -2.14
CA ARG A 86 4.36 2.70 -2.35
C ARG A 86 5.58 3.50 -1.94
N LEU A 87 6.30 3.05 -0.90
CA LEU A 87 7.55 3.67 -0.45
C LEU A 87 8.78 3.29 -1.30
N GLY A 88 8.63 2.42 -2.31
CA GLY A 88 9.71 1.98 -3.18
C GLY A 88 10.69 0.99 -2.53
N LEU A 89 10.30 0.36 -1.42
CA LEU A 89 11.11 -0.64 -0.71
C LEU A 89 10.95 -2.06 -1.28
N VAL A 90 9.99 -2.23 -2.18
CA VAL A 90 9.67 -3.48 -2.87
C VAL A 90 9.64 -3.19 -4.36
N THR A 91 10.48 -3.90 -5.11
CA THR A 91 10.48 -3.85 -6.58
C THR A 91 9.31 -4.63 -7.16
N ASP A 92 8.95 -4.39 -8.43
CA ASP A 92 7.88 -5.15 -9.12
C ASP A 92 8.13 -6.67 -9.09
N ARG A 93 9.38 -7.11 -9.27
CA ARG A 93 9.75 -8.53 -9.18
C ARG A 93 9.53 -9.09 -7.77
N GLN A 94 9.93 -8.35 -6.73
CA GLN A 94 9.72 -8.77 -5.35
C GLN A 94 8.24 -8.75 -4.98
N LEU A 95 7.47 -7.82 -5.54
CA LEU A 95 6.03 -7.74 -5.30
C LEU A 95 5.33 -9.03 -5.76
N GLY A 96 5.65 -9.54 -6.94
CA GLY A 96 5.13 -10.83 -7.41
C GLY A 96 5.44 -11.98 -6.47
N LEU A 97 6.72 -12.12 -6.07
CA LEU A 97 7.15 -13.15 -5.11
C LEU A 97 6.41 -13.05 -3.77
N TYR A 98 6.27 -11.83 -3.22
CA TYR A 98 5.59 -11.61 -1.95
C TYR A 98 4.08 -11.80 -2.06
N ALA A 99 3.48 -11.48 -3.21
CA ALA A 99 2.08 -11.75 -3.48
C ALA A 99 1.79 -13.26 -3.44
N ASP A 100 2.61 -14.05 -4.15
CA ASP A 100 2.48 -15.51 -4.16
C ASP A 100 2.63 -16.08 -2.74
N LYS A 101 3.66 -15.62 -2.02
CA LYS A 101 3.89 -16.06 -0.63
C LYS A 101 2.73 -15.72 0.30
N LEU A 102 2.14 -14.53 0.13
CA LEU A 102 1.01 -14.10 0.94
C LEU A 102 -0.24 -14.94 0.64
N MET A 103 -0.46 -15.28 -0.64
CA MET A 103 -1.60 -16.09 -1.09
C MET A 103 -1.51 -17.57 -0.70
N GLU A 104 -0.38 -18.06 -0.16
CA GLU A 104 -0.31 -19.37 0.51
C GLU A 104 -1.21 -19.43 1.75
N GLY A 105 -1.43 -18.29 2.43
CA GLY A 105 -2.27 -18.20 3.62
C GLY A 105 -3.76 -18.19 3.29
N SER A 106 -4.54 -19.08 3.93
CA SER A 106 -6.00 -19.15 3.76
C SER A 106 -6.71 -17.84 4.15
N ALA A 107 -6.23 -17.16 5.19
CA ALA A 107 -6.70 -15.84 5.62
C ALA A 107 -6.56 -14.76 4.53
N ALA A 108 -5.42 -14.75 3.83
CA ALA A 108 -5.18 -13.80 2.73
C ALA A 108 -6.09 -14.08 1.55
N ARG A 109 -6.26 -15.36 1.17
CA ARG A 109 -7.21 -15.76 0.11
C ARG A 109 -8.65 -15.43 0.47
N ALA A 110 -9.08 -15.70 1.72
CA ALA A 110 -10.42 -15.40 2.18
C ALA A 110 -10.72 -13.89 2.15
N TYR A 111 -9.76 -13.07 2.60
CA TYR A 111 -9.85 -11.61 2.47
C TYR A 111 -9.96 -11.20 1.00
N TRP A 112 -9.05 -11.68 0.16
CA TRP A 112 -8.97 -11.25 -1.23
C TRP A 112 -10.21 -11.66 -2.04
N ALA A 113 -10.72 -12.86 -1.80
CA ALA A 113 -11.96 -13.34 -2.42
C ALA A 113 -13.17 -12.45 -2.08
N ARG A 114 -13.23 -11.89 -0.87
CA ARG A 114 -14.36 -11.07 -0.42
C ARG A 114 -14.20 -9.59 -0.73
N PHE A 115 -13.00 -9.05 -0.60
CA PHE A 115 -12.75 -7.60 -0.63
C PHE A 115 -11.80 -7.16 -1.75
N GLY A 116 -11.28 -8.08 -2.56
CA GLY A 116 -10.35 -7.78 -3.65
C GLY A 116 -10.93 -6.81 -4.68
N GLU A 117 -12.20 -6.96 -5.04
CA GLU A 117 -12.87 -6.02 -5.95
C GLU A 117 -13.04 -4.63 -5.34
N HIS A 118 -13.40 -4.55 -4.06
CA HIS A 118 -13.50 -3.26 -3.37
C HIS A 118 -12.15 -2.53 -3.38
N ARG A 119 -11.07 -3.27 -3.10
CA ARG A 119 -9.71 -2.73 -3.16
C ARG A 119 -9.31 -2.30 -4.58
N ALA A 120 -9.77 -3.00 -5.62
CA ALA A 120 -9.57 -2.59 -7.01
C ALA A 120 -10.31 -1.29 -7.33
N ALA A 121 -11.53 -1.11 -6.81
CA ALA A 121 -12.27 0.15 -6.93
C ALA A 121 -11.57 1.31 -6.18
N GLU A 122 -11.05 1.07 -4.98
CA GLU A 122 -10.28 2.09 -4.22
C GLU A 122 -8.99 2.51 -4.93
N ALA A 123 -8.39 1.61 -5.72
CA ALA A 123 -7.14 1.87 -6.41
C ALA A 123 -7.29 2.79 -7.64
N LEU A 124 -8.52 2.96 -8.18
CA LEU A 124 -8.75 3.66 -9.43
C LEU A 124 -8.21 5.09 -9.41
N GLY A 125 -7.42 5.44 -10.44
CA GLY A 125 -6.79 6.74 -10.56
C GLY A 125 -5.46 6.88 -9.80
N ASN A 126 -5.00 5.81 -9.15
CA ASN A 126 -3.67 5.73 -8.55
C ASN A 126 -2.87 4.56 -9.14
N GLU A 127 -2.02 4.87 -10.12
CA GLU A 127 -1.24 3.87 -10.88
C GLU A 127 -0.43 2.89 -10.02
N THR A 128 0.05 3.33 -8.85
CA THR A 128 0.81 2.48 -7.94
C THR A 128 -0.10 1.45 -7.27
N ASP A 129 -1.27 1.89 -6.80
CA ASP A 129 -2.24 1.01 -6.14
C ASP A 129 -2.96 0.09 -7.14
N GLU A 130 -3.21 0.56 -8.36
CA GLU A 130 -3.74 -0.27 -9.46
C GLU A 130 -2.76 -1.40 -9.80
N ARG A 131 -1.47 -1.07 -9.92
CA ARG A 131 -0.42 -2.06 -10.17
C ARG A 131 -0.31 -3.06 -9.04
N PHE A 132 -0.33 -2.59 -7.80
CA PHE A 132 -0.33 -3.46 -6.63
C PHE A 132 -1.50 -4.46 -6.71
N THR A 133 -2.70 -3.94 -6.93
CA THR A 133 -3.92 -4.73 -6.93
C THR A 133 -3.96 -5.74 -8.07
N ARG A 134 -3.46 -5.37 -9.26
CA ARG A 134 -3.28 -6.30 -10.38
C ARG A 134 -2.38 -7.48 -10.00
N VAL A 135 -1.22 -7.22 -9.41
CA VAL A 135 -0.28 -8.29 -9.02
C VAL A 135 -0.89 -9.22 -7.97
N MET A 136 -1.66 -8.68 -7.02
CA MET A 136 -2.37 -9.50 -6.05
C MET A 136 -3.50 -10.33 -6.69
N ASN A 137 -4.25 -9.79 -7.65
CA ASN A 137 -5.27 -10.53 -8.40
C ASN A 137 -4.67 -11.71 -9.17
N GLU A 138 -3.53 -11.48 -9.83
CA GLU A 138 -2.81 -12.53 -10.54
C GLU A 138 -2.32 -13.62 -9.57
N ALA A 139 -1.77 -13.24 -8.42
CA ALA A 139 -1.32 -14.18 -7.39
C ALA A 139 -2.49 -14.98 -6.79
N PHE A 140 -3.62 -14.32 -6.53
CA PHE A 140 -4.84 -14.97 -6.06
C PHE A 140 -5.33 -16.02 -7.06
N THR A 141 -5.40 -15.64 -8.34
CA THR A 141 -5.81 -16.53 -9.44
C THR A 141 -4.89 -17.76 -9.52
N ARG A 142 -3.56 -17.57 -9.47
CA ARG A 142 -2.62 -18.70 -9.43
C ARG A 142 -2.86 -19.61 -8.23
N ALA A 143 -3.07 -19.03 -7.05
CA ALA A 143 -3.25 -19.78 -5.81
C ALA A 143 -4.57 -20.56 -5.75
N THR A 144 -5.61 -20.13 -6.48
CA THR A 144 -6.92 -20.82 -6.52
C THR A 144 -7.07 -21.78 -7.69
N MET A 145 -6.25 -21.65 -8.74
CA MET A 145 -6.21 -22.62 -9.85
C MET A 145 -5.42 -23.90 -9.52
N VAL A 146 -4.55 -23.85 -8.51
CA VAL A 146 -3.65 -24.97 -8.11
C VAL A 146 -4.21 -25.76 -6.92
N ALA A 147 -5.35 -25.34 -6.35
CA ALA A 147 -6.03 -25.99 -5.23
C ALA A 147 -7.19 -26.86 -5.71
#